data_AF-A0A644VGS7-F1
#
_entry.id   AF-A0A644VGS7-F1
#
_cell.length_a   1.000
_cell.length_b   1.000
_cell.length_c   1.000
_cell.angle_alpha   90.00
_cell.angle_beta   90.00
_cell.angle_gamma   90.00
#
_symmetry.space_group_name_H-M   'P 1'
#
loop_
_entity.id
_entity.type
_entity.pdbx_description
1 polymer ?
#
loop_
_entity_poly.entity_id
_entity_poly.type
_entity_poly.pdbx_seq_one_letter_code
_entity_poly.pdbx_strand_id
1 'polypeptide(L)'
;MSNSKATLLAMIPVAVFIFLVVGLLQCDFVTVDAAAFQKEKEYTKEELLLFADFAFPNDRIRKYDEDIRVVIKNKEYLNDASIHEVDSIIAILAPLVHPIKIYRVEKNGNLVVTRNKQTSGKYRRSSGCENSNLFETLSWSNTYSEIYDTHHFNGAKHIFKEFEHALGLDEPTKQYPFYSNINSNTPQKPYIFRSFEESDSCMAQFYISEQEKMVIKMLYSPAIKSGLRKEEFMKQFKLS
;
A
#
# COMPACT_ATOMS: atom_id res chain seq x y z
N MET A 1 5.92 13.98 -57.49
CA MET A 1 5.73 13.10 -56.31
C MET A 1 6.62 13.61 -55.17
N SER A 2 6.15 14.47 -54.26
CA SER A 2 6.98 14.90 -53.11
C SER A 2 6.24 15.55 -51.93
N ASN A 3 4.91 15.58 -51.87
CA ASN A 3 4.21 16.28 -50.76
C ASN A 3 3.64 15.33 -49.69
N SER A 4 3.23 14.10 -49.99
CA SER A 4 2.51 13.28 -49.00
C SER A 4 3.39 12.67 -47.90
N LYS A 5 4.67 12.39 -48.17
CA LYS A 5 5.59 11.80 -47.16
C LYS A 5 5.98 12.81 -46.08
N ALA A 6 6.17 14.08 -46.44
CA ALA A 6 6.49 15.14 -45.50
C ALA A 6 5.31 15.47 -44.56
N THR A 7 4.07 15.43 -45.08
CA THR A 7 2.86 15.61 -44.26
C THR A 7 2.66 14.44 -43.30
N LEU A 8 2.89 13.19 -43.75
CA LEU A 8 2.76 12.00 -42.89
C LEU A 8 3.79 12.00 -41.74
N LEU A 9 5.04 12.39 -42.02
CA LEU A 9 6.10 12.50 -41.00
C LEU A 9 5.84 13.62 -40.00
N ALA A 10 5.20 14.72 -40.41
CA ALA A 10 4.81 15.80 -39.50
C ALA A 10 3.56 15.46 -38.65
N MET A 11 2.72 14.54 -39.11
CA MET A 11 1.53 14.10 -38.36
C MET A 11 1.84 13.13 -37.23
N ILE A 12 2.95 12.37 -37.30
CA ILE A 12 3.34 11.41 -36.25
C ILE A 12 3.64 12.11 -34.91
N PRO A 13 4.49 13.17 -34.85
CA PRO A 13 4.73 13.91 -33.60
C PRO A 13 3.46 14.55 -33.04
N VAL A 14 2.59 15.07 -33.91
CA VAL A 14 1.32 15.69 -33.51
C VAL A 14 0.34 14.66 -32.97
N ALA A 15 0.23 13.49 -33.60
CA ALA A 15 -0.59 12.38 -33.12
C ALA A 15 -0.07 11.86 -31.78
N VAL A 16 1.25 11.72 -31.60
CA VAL A 16 1.86 11.33 -30.32
C VAL A 16 1.65 12.39 -29.24
N PHE A 17 1.76 13.67 -29.58
CA PHE A 17 1.49 14.77 -28.66
C PHE A 17 0.01 14.84 -28.27
N ILE A 18 -0.92 14.66 -29.21
CA ILE A 18 -2.36 14.55 -28.93
C ILE A 18 -2.64 13.32 -28.08
N PHE A 19 -2.01 12.17 -28.36
CA PHE A 19 -2.19 10.96 -27.55
C PHE A 19 -1.63 11.13 -26.13
N LEU A 20 -0.51 11.83 -25.97
CA LEU A 20 0.05 12.20 -24.66
C LEU A 20 -0.85 13.19 -23.93
N VAL A 21 -1.35 14.23 -24.61
CA VAL A 21 -2.23 15.24 -24.01
C VAL A 21 -3.60 14.66 -23.69
N VAL A 22 -4.18 13.82 -24.55
CA VAL A 22 -5.41 13.09 -24.28
C VAL A 22 -5.18 12.06 -23.18
N GLY A 23 -4.06 11.33 -23.15
CA GLY A 23 -3.69 10.44 -22.04
C GLY A 23 -3.45 11.19 -20.72
N LEU A 24 -2.95 12.41 -20.75
CA LEU A 24 -2.79 13.31 -19.59
C LEU A 24 -4.11 13.93 -19.15
N LEU A 25 -5.02 14.22 -20.08
CA LEU A 25 -6.39 14.71 -19.79
C LEU A 25 -7.31 13.56 -19.34
N GLN A 26 -7.05 12.35 -19.83
CA GLN A 26 -7.60 11.05 -19.40
C GLN A 26 -6.76 10.42 -18.27
N CYS A 27 -5.86 11.18 -17.64
CA CYS A 27 -5.59 10.96 -16.21
C CYS A 27 -6.76 11.49 -15.34
N ASP A 28 -7.95 11.46 -15.95
CA ASP A 28 -9.23 10.93 -15.51
C ASP A 28 -9.69 11.43 -14.15
N PHE A 29 -10.87 12.05 -14.20
CA PHE A 29 -11.79 12.13 -13.09
C PHE A 29 -12.20 10.71 -12.71
N VAL A 30 -11.33 10.02 -11.97
CA VAL A 30 -11.65 8.74 -11.36
C VAL A 30 -12.75 9.01 -10.35
N THR A 31 -13.97 8.59 -10.69
CA THR A 31 -15.13 8.62 -9.80
C THR A 31 -15.32 7.24 -9.18
N VAL A 32 -15.83 7.19 -7.95
CA VAL A 32 -16.35 5.95 -7.39
C VAL A 32 -17.81 5.79 -7.83
N ASP A 33 -18.28 4.55 -8.02
CA ASP A 33 -19.72 4.30 -8.09
C ASP A 33 -20.20 4.11 -6.65
N ALA A 34 -20.62 5.21 -6.03
CA ALA A 34 -21.06 5.21 -4.63
C ALA A 34 -22.22 4.23 -4.37
N ALA A 35 -23.10 4.02 -5.35
CA ALA A 35 -24.22 3.10 -5.22
C ALA A 35 -23.78 1.64 -5.31
N ALA A 36 -22.84 1.31 -6.21
CA ALA A 36 -22.25 -0.02 -6.25
C ALA A 36 -21.43 -0.31 -4.97
N PHE A 37 -20.63 0.64 -4.50
CA PHE A 37 -19.83 0.49 -3.28
C PHE A 37 -20.70 0.27 -2.03
N GLN A 38 -21.79 1.02 -1.88
CA GLN A 38 -22.74 0.84 -0.78
C GLN A 38 -23.57 -0.45 -0.88
N LYS A 39 -23.70 -1.03 -2.08
CA LYS A 39 -24.34 -2.35 -2.26
C LYS A 39 -23.44 -3.52 -1.85
N GLU A 40 -22.12 -3.36 -1.94
CA GLU A 40 -21.16 -4.38 -1.47
C GLU A 40 -21.24 -4.51 0.05
N LYS A 41 -21.36 -3.38 0.75
CA LYS A 41 -21.61 -3.29 2.18
C LYS A 41 -22.19 -1.91 2.51
N GLU A 42 -23.24 -1.88 3.34
CA GLU A 42 -23.84 -0.63 3.82
C GLU A 42 -22.93 0.04 4.85
N TYR A 43 -21.97 0.82 4.36
CA TYR A 43 -21.00 1.51 5.20
C TYR A 43 -21.62 2.75 5.86
N THR A 44 -21.37 2.91 7.16
CA THR A 44 -21.84 4.08 7.90
C THR A 44 -21.03 5.33 7.54
N LYS A 45 -21.56 6.49 7.89
CA LYS A 45 -20.86 7.77 7.70
C LYS A 45 -19.50 7.78 8.43
N GLU A 46 -19.45 7.23 9.63
CA GLU A 46 -18.26 7.14 10.47
C GLU A 46 -17.20 6.23 9.83
N GLU A 47 -17.62 5.09 9.28
CA GLU A 47 -16.74 4.15 8.58
C GLU A 47 -16.14 4.77 7.31
N LEU A 48 -16.93 5.52 6.54
CA LEU A 48 -16.45 6.23 5.34
C LEU A 48 -15.51 7.39 5.70
N LEU A 49 -15.78 8.12 6.78
CA LEU A 49 -14.89 9.17 7.28
C LEU A 49 -13.57 8.60 7.80
N LEU A 50 -13.62 7.44 8.45
CA LEU A 50 -12.42 6.72 8.87
C LEU A 50 -11.59 6.30 7.65
N PHE A 51 -12.22 5.71 6.64
CA PHE A 51 -11.55 5.37 5.38
C PHE A 51 -10.88 6.59 4.74
N ALA A 52 -11.58 7.73 4.67
CA ALA A 52 -11.04 8.96 4.10
C ALA A 52 -9.83 9.53 4.86
N ASP A 53 -9.68 9.20 6.15
CA ASP A 53 -8.55 9.64 6.98
C ASP A 53 -7.28 8.81 6.74
N PHE A 54 -7.43 7.52 6.41
CA PHE A 54 -6.31 6.61 6.20
C PHE A 54 -5.92 6.43 4.73
N ALA A 55 -6.89 6.36 3.81
CA ALA A 55 -6.68 5.77 2.48
C ALA A 55 -6.22 6.76 1.39
N PHE A 56 -6.15 8.05 1.70
CA PHE A 56 -5.84 9.12 0.74
C PHE A 56 -4.53 9.85 1.09
N PRO A 57 -3.37 9.18 1.03
CA PRO A 57 -2.09 9.87 1.16
C PRO A 57 -1.99 10.95 0.08
N ASN A 58 -1.71 12.20 0.48
CA ASN A 58 -1.68 13.35 -0.42
C ASN A 58 -2.98 13.52 -1.25
N ASP A 59 -4.14 13.30 -0.62
CA ASP A 59 -5.50 13.49 -1.17
C ASP A 59 -5.89 12.57 -2.33
N ARG A 60 -5.16 11.47 -2.56
CA ARG A 60 -5.48 10.49 -3.62
C ARG A 60 -5.24 9.06 -3.19
N ILE A 61 -6.08 8.15 -3.68
CA ILE A 61 -5.85 6.70 -3.53
C ILE A 61 -4.59 6.30 -4.30
N ARG A 62 -3.69 5.60 -3.61
CA ARG A 62 -2.47 4.98 -4.16
C ARG A 62 -2.42 3.53 -3.72
N LYS A 63 -2.80 2.58 -4.57
CA LYS A 63 -2.80 1.15 -4.23
C LYS A 63 -2.28 0.28 -5.37
N TYR A 64 -2.04 -1.00 -5.10
CA TYR A 64 -1.72 -1.96 -6.15
C TYR A 64 -2.98 -2.31 -6.96
N ASP A 65 -2.85 -2.33 -8.29
CA ASP A 65 -3.88 -2.85 -9.19
C ASP A 65 -3.57 -4.28 -9.69
N GLU A 66 -2.35 -4.76 -9.41
CA GLU A 66 -1.87 -6.10 -9.72
C GLU A 66 -1.47 -6.85 -8.44
N ASP A 67 -1.24 -8.15 -8.55
CA ASP A 67 -0.77 -8.97 -7.43
C ASP A 67 0.54 -8.43 -6.82
N ILE A 68 0.60 -8.45 -5.49
CA ILE A 68 1.74 -8.02 -4.68
C ILE A 68 2.67 -9.23 -4.48
N ARG A 69 3.80 -9.18 -5.16
CA ARG A 69 4.88 -10.16 -5.11
C ARG A 69 5.95 -9.65 -4.15
N VAL A 70 6.00 -10.25 -2.96
CA VAL A 70 6.90 -9.84 -1.89
C VAL A 70 8.24 -10.57 -2.01
N VAL A 71 9.34 -9.84 -2.10
CA VAL A 71 10.70 -10.42 -2.11
C VAL A 71 11.50 -9.92 -0.91
N ILE A 72 12.24 -10.81 -0.25
CA ILE A 72 13.16 -10.47 0.85
C ILE A 72 14.58 -10.43 0.27
N LYS A 73 15.19 -9.24 0.20
CA LYS A 73 16.40 -8.99 -0.62
C LYS A 73 17.70 -9.55 -0.04
N ASN A 74 17.80 -9.67 1.28
CA ASN A 74 19.02 -10.07 2.00
C ASN A 74 18.81 -11.31 2.88
N LYS A 75 17.94 -12.22 2.43
CA LYS A 75 17.44 -13.39 3.15
C LYS A 75 18.56 -14.28 3.72
N GLU A 76 19.69 -14.37 3.02
CA GLU A 76 20.89 -15.11 3.40
C GLU A 76 21.59 -14.60 4.67
N TYR A 77 21.31 -13.36 5.07
CA TYR A 77 21.88 -12.73 6.27
C TYR A 77 20.85 -12.57 7.40
N LEU A 78 19.65 -13.12 7.22
CA LEU A 78 18.57 -13.04 8.20
C LEU A 78 18.42 -14.37 8.94
N ASN A 79 17.92 -14.28 10.17
CA ASN A 79 17.46 -15.46 10.89
C ASN A 79 16.05 -15.84 10.42
N ASP A 80 15.65 -17.09 10.65
CA ASP A 80 14.34 -17.61 10.25
C ASP A 80 13.19 -16.81 10.87
N ALA A 81 13.37 -16.29 12.10
CA ALA A 81 12.35 -15.48 12.76
C ALA A 81 12.01 -14.21 11.97
N SER A 82 13.01 -13.49 11.45
CA SER A 82 12.78 -12.29 10.62
C SER A 82 12.07 -12.61 9.29
N ILE A 83 12.32 -13.80 8.74
CA ILE A 83 11.62 -14.28 7.54
C ILE A 83 10.15 -14.61 7.88
N HIS A 84 9.94 -15.34 8.98
CA HIS A 84 8.61 -15.71 9.46
C HIS A 84 7.76 -14.50 9.84
N GLU A 85 8.33 -13.43 10.38
CA GLU A 85 7.61 -12.18 10.63
C GLU A 85 6.99 -11.63 9.34
N VAL A 86 7.76 -11.57 8.24
CA VAL A 86 7.26 -11.11 6.95
C VAL A 86 6.16 -12.03 6.43
N ASP A 87 6.33 -13.34 6.59
CA ASP A 87 5.33 -14.33 6.19
C ASP A 87 4.02 -14.20 6.96
N SER A 88 4.10 -13.95 8.27
CA SER A 88 2.94 -13.72 9.13
C SER A 88 2.19 -12.46 8.70
N ILE A 89 2.91 -11.38 8.37
CA ILE A 89 2.30 -10.14 7.85
C ILE A 89 1.56 -10.42 6.54
N ILE A 90 2.20 -11.13 5.60
CA ILE A 90 1.56 -11.54 4.34
C ILE A 90 0.29 -12.34 4.60
N ALA A 91 0.34 -13.32 5.51
CA ALA A 91 -0.82 -14.16 5.84
C ALA A 91 -1.99 -13.35 6.43
N ILE A 92 -1.70 -12.34 7.26
CA ILE A 92 -2.70 -11.45 7.86
C ILE A 92 -3.34 -10.55 6.79
N LEU A 93 -2.53 -10.00 5.88
CA LEU A 93 -2.99 -9.04 4.87
C LEU A 93 -3.66 -9.72 3.66
N ALA A 94 -3.27 -10.96 3.33
CA ALA A 94 -3.80 -11.71 2.20
C ALA A 94 -5.33 -11.72 2.06
N PRO A 95 -6.12 -12.03 3.10
CA PRO A 95 -7.58 -11.99 2.98
C PRO A 95 -8.16 -10.56 2.90
N LEU A 96 -7.38 -9.54 3.23
CA LEU A 96 -7.85 -8.15 3.31
C LEU A 96 -7.69 -7.40 1.98
N VAL A 97 -6.74 -7.82 1.13
CA VAL A 97 -6.42 -7.17 -0.15
C VAL A 97 -7.13 -7.80 -1.36
N HIS A 98 -8.07 -8.71 -1.14
CA HIS A 98 -8.89 -9.30 -2.21
C HIS A 98 -9.57 -8.19 -3.04
N PRO A 99 -9.60 -8.27 -4.39
CA PRO A 99 -9.39 -9.45 -5.23
C PRO A 99 -7.96 -9.79 -5.61
N ILE A 100 -7.00 -8.89 -5.36
CA ILE A 100 -5.60 -9.17 -5.68
C ILE A 100 -4.97 -10.09 -4.63
N LYS A 101 -3.85 -10.71 -4.98
CA LYS A 101 -3.10 -11.59 -4.08
C LYS A 101 -1.86 -10.87 -3.55
N ILE A 102 -1.48 -11.20 -2.33
CA ILE A 102 -0.16 -10.89 -1.77
C ILE A 102 0.54 -12.19 -1.40
N TYR A 103 1.75 -12.40 -1.89
CA TYR A 103 2.49 -13.65 -1.68
C TYR A 103 4.00 -13.47 -1.83
N ARG A 104 4.77 -14.36 -1.19
CA ARG A 104 6.23 -14.37 -1.26
C ARG A 104 6.73 -14.90 -2.60
N VAL A 105 7.78 -14.30 -3.14
CA VAL A 105 8.54 -14.77 -4.30
C VAL A 105 10.04 -14.72 -4.00
N GLU A 106 10.83 -15.58 -4.64
CA GLU A 106 12.29 -15.59 -4.46
C GLU A 106 12.99 -14.44 -5.23
N LYS A 107 12.40 -13.95 -6.33
CA LYS A 107 12.94 -12.87 -7.17
C LYS A 107 11.84 -12.13 -7.92
N ASN A 108 12.18 -10.94 -8.43
CA ASN A 108 11.28 -10.09 -9.25
C ASN A 108 9.98 -9.70 -8.52
N GLY A 109 10.08 -9.44 -7.21
CA GLY A 109 8.97 -8.87 -6.43
C GLY A 109 8.76 -7.39 -6.74
N ASN A 110 7.51 -6.93 -6.67
CA ASN A 110 7.15 -5.51 -6.73
C ASN A 110 7.04 -4.89 -5.32
N LEU A 111 7.01 -5.70 -4.26
CA LEU A 111 7.21 -5.24 -2.89
C LEU A 111 8.51 -5.84 -2.36
N VAL A 112 9.52 -5.00 -2.16
CA VAL A 112 10.85 -5.42 -1.69
C VAL A 112 10.97 -5.15 -0.21
N VAL A 113 11.31 -6.16 0.57
CA VAL A 113 11.57 -6.03 2.02
C VAL A 113 13.05 -6.22 2.28
N THR A 114 13.69 -5.19 2.84
CA THR A 114 15.10 -5.21 3.26
C THR A 114 15.18 -5.09 4.77
N ARG A 115 15.49 -6.19 5.46
CA ARG A 115 15.62 -6.18 6.92
C ARG A 115 17.06 -5.86 7.34
N ASN A 116 17.26 -5.24 8.51
CA ASN A 116 18.58 -4.90 9.05
C ASN A 116 19.48 -4.14 8.06
N LYS A 117 18.90 -3.22 7.28
CA LYS A 117 19.62 -2.38 6.30
C LYS A 117 20.74 -1.65 7.02
N GLN A 118 21.98 -1.87 6.59
CA GLN A 118 23.12 -1.14 7.11
C GLN A 118 23.06 0.30 6.61
N THR A 119 22.91 1.24 7.53
CA THR A 119 22.93 2.68 7.22
C THR A 119 24.20 3.31 7.78
N SER A 120 24.91 4.07 6.95
CA SER A 120 26.01 4.93 7.39
C SER A 120 25.44 6.29 7.82
N GLY A 121 25.36 6.59 9.11
CA GLY A 121 24.97 7.93 9.61
C GLY A 121 24.06 7.97 10.83
N LYS A 122 23.43 9.14 11.07
CA LYS A 122 22.56 9.46 12.24
C LYS A 122 21.26 8.63 12.33
N TYR A 123 20.87 7.91 11.28
CA TYR A 123 19.66 7.08 11.22
C TYR A 123 19.93 5.65 11.68
N ARG A 124 20.39 5.49 12.93
CA ARG A 124 20.71 4.18 13.51
C ARG A 124 19.47 3.35 13.87
N ARG A 125 18.27 3.95 13.89
CA ARG A 125 16.99 3.29 14.22
C ARG A 125 15.86 3.91 13.38
N SER A 126 15.51 3.27 12.28
CA SER A 126 14.38 3.68 11.44
C SER A 126 13.78 2.49 10.71
N SER A 127 12.48 2.52 10.49
CA SER A 127 11.81 1.84 9.38
C SER A 127 11.36 2.87 8.35
N GLY A 128 11.07 2.41 7.14
CA GLY A 128 10.45 3.27 6.13
C GLY A 128 9.94 2.47 4.94
N CYS A 129 8.98 3.07 4.25
CA CYS A 129 8.44 2.62 2.98
C CYS A 129 8.72 3.68 1.92
N GLU A 130 9.51 3.30 0.93
CA GLU A 130 9.79 4.10 -0.26
C GLU A 130 8.97 3.55 -1.42
N ASN A 131 7.92 4.28 -1.80
CA ASN A 131 7.19 4.00 -3.02
C ASN A 131 7.97 4.63 -4.19
N SER A 132 8.43 3.81 -5.14
CA SER A 132 9.01 4.32 -6.37
C SER A 132 8.22 3.76 -7.54
N ASN A 133 7.70 4.65 -8.38
CA ASN A 133 7.07 4.22 -9.61
C ASN A 133 8.14 4.22 -10.68
N LEU A 134 8.33 3.06 -11.34
CA LEU A 134 9.23 2.97 -12.49
C LEU A 134 8.81 3.95 -13.63
N PHE A 135 7.56 4.45 -13.56
CA PHE A 135 6.96 5.45 -14.46
C PHE A 135 6.11 6.46 -13.66
N GLU A 136 6.74 7.31 -12.84
CA GLU A 136 6.08 8.32 -11.98
C GLU A 136 5.06 9.24 -12.69
N THR A 137 5.15 9.38 -14.01
CA THR A 137 4.36 10.33 -14.79
C THR A 137 3.08 9.77 -15.41
N LEU A 138 2.84 8.45 -15.37
CA LEU A 138 1.76 7.83 -16.17
C LEU A 138 0.77 6.96 -15.39
N SER A 139 1.04 6.61 -14.11
CA SER A 139 0.15 5.74 -13.33
C SER A 139 -0.08 6.23 -11.91
N TRP A 140 -1.33 6.13 -11.46
CA TRP A 140 -1.71 6.39 -10.08
C TRP A 140 -1.49 5.18 -9.17
N SER A 141 -1.31 4.00 -9.73
CA SER A 141 -1.19 2.73 -9.01
C SER A 141 0.23 2.51 -8.48
N ASN A 142 0.35 1.80 -7.36
CA ASN A 142 1.63 1.37 -6.82
C ASN A 142 2.16 0.24 -7.70
N THR A 143 3.27 0.50 -8.37
CA THR A 143 3.94 -0.49 -9.24
C THR A 143 5.15 -1.11 -8.57
N TYR A 144 5.77 -0.40 -7.62
CA TYR A 144 6.87 -0.88 -6.82
C TYR A 144 6.97 -0.12 -5.48
N SER A 145 7.31 -0.85 -4.42
CA SER A 145 7.64 -0.29 -3.10
C SER A 145 8.83 -1.01 -2.49
N GLU A 146 9.68 -0.29 -1.76
CA GLU A 146 10.73 -0.84 -0.92
C GLU A 146 10.43 -0.52 0.56
N ILE A 147 10.27 -1.56 1.37
CA ILE A 147 10.19 -1.49 2.82
C ILE A 147 11.56 -1.82 3.40
N TYR A 148 12.01 -1.05 4.39
CA TYR A 148 13.23 -1.37 5.12
C TYR A 148 13.13 -1.10 6.62
N ASP A 149 13.96 -1.78 7.40
CA ASP A 149 14.31 -1.39 8.77
C ASP A 149 15.84 -1.41 8.97
N THR A 150 16.33 -0.70 9.99
CA THR A 150 17.76 -0.66 10.35
C THR A 150 18.05 -1.51 11.58
N HIS A 151 19.28 -2.03 11.67
CA HIS A 151 19.74 -2.80 12.82
C HIS A 151 19.49 -2.01 14.13
N HIS A 152 18.92 -2.66 15.15
CA HIS A 152 18.47 -2.09 16.44
C HIS A 152 17.04 -1.55 16.52
N PHE A 153 16.21 -1.68 15.49
CA PHE A 153 14.78 -1.39 15.60
C PHE A 153 14.00 -2.67 15.89
N ASN A 154 13.57 -2.82 17.14
CA ASN A 154 12.71 -3.92 17.57
C ASN A 154 11.29 -3.66 17.09
N GLY A 155 10.78 -4.54 16.23
CA GLY A 155 9.36 -4.85 16.23
C GLY A 155 8.83 -5.16 14.85
N ALA A 156 8.33 -6.37 14.69
CA ALA A 156 7.52 -6.78 13.56
C ALA A 156 6.30 -5.85 13.33
N LYS A 157 5.86 -5.10 14.37
CA LYS A 157 4.88 -4.00 14.28
C LYS A 157 5.29 -2.87 13.35
N HIS A 158 6.56 -2.46 13.35
CA HIS A 158 7.03 -1.38 12.50
C HIS A 158 7.05 -1.80 11.04
N ILE A 159 7.57 -3.00 10.76
CA ILE A 159 7.48 -3.56 9.41
C ILE A 159 6.03 -3.75 8.99
N PHE A 160 5.13 -4.21 9.87
CA PHE A 160 3.70 -4.29 9.59
C PHE A 160 3.14 -2.92 9.16
N LYS A 161 3.51 -1.84 9.86
CA LYS A 161 3.10 -0.48 9.48
C LYS A 161 3.64 -0.06 8.12
N GLU A 162 4.90 -0.37 7.82
CA GLU A 162 5.45 -0.10 6.48
C GLU A 162 4.73 -0.91 5.40
N PHE A 163 4.23 -2.10 5.72
CA PHE A 163 3.35 -2.86 4.81
C PHE A 163 2.03 -2.11 4.57
N GLU A 164 1.40 -1.52 5.60
CA GLU A 164 0.20 -0.69 5.40
C GLU A 164 0.49 0.52 4.51
N HIS A 165 1.64 1.17 4.68
CA HIS A 165 2.09 2.25 3.82
C HIS A 165 2.29 1.79 2.37
N ALA A 166 2.93 0.63 2.17
CA ALA A 166 3.07 0.05 0.85
C ALA A 166 1.71 -0.29 0.21
N LEU A 167 0.76 -0.77 1.00
CA LEU A 167 -0.61 -1.05 0.53
C LEU A 167 -1.37 0.19 0.10
N GLY A 168 -0.98 1.39 0.56
CA GLY A 168 -1.60 2.65 0.19
C GLY A 168 -2.21 3.46 1.34
N LEU A 169 -2.01 3.02 2.58
CA LEU A 169 -2.53 3.70 3.76
C LEU A 169 -1.53 4.71 4.31
N ASP A 170 -2.03 5.80 4.88
CA ASP A 170 -1.25 6.79 5.61
C ASP A 170 -1.54 6.70 7.12
N GLU A 171 -0.80 7.46 7.91
CA GLU A 171 -1.19 7.73 9.28
C GLU A 171 -2.46 8.60 9.32
N PRO A 172 -3.46 8.26 10.15
CA PRO A 172 -4.66 9.07 10.28
C PRO A 172 -4.33 10.45 10.84
N THR A 173 -5.03 11.47 10.38
CA THR A 173 -4.91 12.82 10.95
C THR A 173 -5.55 12.92 12.33
N LYS A 174 -6.53 12.04 12.63
CA LYS A 174 -7.21 11.97 13.92
C LYS A 174 -6.59 10.90 14.81
N GLN A 175 -6.59 11.17 16.12
CA GLN A 175 -6.23 10.17 17.11
C GLN A 175 -7.41 9.22 17.35
N TYR A 176 -7.23 7.95 17.00
CA TYR A 176 -8.22 6.90 17.24
C TYR A 176 -7.80 6.00 18.41
N PRO A 177 -8.69 5.63 19.33
CA PRO A 177 -8.35 4.78 20.48
C PRO A 177 -7.83 3.39 20.10
N PHE A 178 -8.30 2.85 18.97
CA PHE A 178 -7.84 1.56 18.43
C PHE A 178 -6.49 1.68 17.70
N TYR A 179 -6.14 2.89 17.28
CA TYR A 179 -4.91 3.18 16.54
C TYR A 179 -3.84 3.63 17.54
N SER A 180 -3.28 2.67 18.27
CA SER A 180 -2.16 2.95 19.18
C SER A 180 -0.90 3.18 18.35
N ASN A 181 -0.47 4.45 18.24
CA ASN A 181 0.81 4.82 17.63
C ASN A 181 1.94 3.94 18.20
N ILE A 182 2.85 3.51 17.34
CA ILE A 182 3.95 2.56 17.59
C ILE A 182 5.03 3.14 18.54
N ASN A 183 4.71 4.17 19.32
CA ASN A 183 5.58 4.82 20.29
C ASN A 183 5.61 4.11 21.66
N SER A 184 4.98 2.95 21.83
CA SER A 184 5.23 2.13 23.01
C SER A 184 6.62 1.49 22.89
N ASN A 185 7.61 2.07 23.58
CA ASN A 185 9.01 1.61 23.72
C ASN A 185 9.18 0.19 24.31
N THR A 186 8.18 -0.69 24.24
CA THR A 186 8.23 -2.03 24.80
C THR A 186 9.02 -2.96 23.85
N PRO A 187 10.23 -3.41 24.22
CA PRO A 187 11.01 -4.31 23.38
C PRO A 187 10.31 -5.68 23.38
N GLN A 188 9.92 -6.18 22.20
CA GLN A 188 9.40 -7.53 22.07
C GLN A 188 10.46 -8.43 21.43
N LYS A 189 10.71 -9.57 22.06
CA LYS A 189 11.68 -10.57 21.61
C LYS A 189 11.16 -11.26 20.34
N PRO A 190 12.02 -11.58 19.35
CA PRO A 190 11.63 -12.44 18.24
C PRO A 190 11.30 -13.84 18.77
N TYR A 191 10.13 -14.38 18.45
CA TYR A 191 9.70 -15.71 18.88
C TYR A 191 9.55 -16.64 17.66
N ILE A 192 10.13 -17.84 17.77
CA ILE A 192 9.97 -18.94 16.82
C ILE A 192 8.80 -19.79 17.32
N PHE A 193 7.76 -19.94 16.51
CA PHE A 193 6.53 -20.66 16.88
C PHE A 193 6.77 -22.18 16.96
N ARG A 194 6.33 -22.82 18.05
CA ARG A 194 6.42 -24.27 18.23
C ARG A 194 5.06 -24.97 18.15
N SER A 195 3.94 -24.23 18.16
CA SER A 195 2.58 -24.78 18.00
C SER A 195 1.53 -23.76 17.50
N PHE A 196 0.35 -24.24 17.12
CA PHE A 196 -0.81 -23.40 16.71
C PHE A 196 -1.38 -22.55 17.86
N GLU A 197 -1.38 -23.05 19.10
CA GLU A 197 -1.85 -22.27 20.27
C GLU A 197 -0.88 -21.12 20.63
N GLU A 198 0.43 -21.27 20.36
CA GLU A 198 1.40 -20.17 20.46
C GLU A 198 1.22 -19.11 19.35
N SER A 199 0.73 -19.52 18.17
CA SER A 199 0.37 -18.60 17.08
C SER A 199 -0.78 -17.68 17.48
N ASP A 200 -1.83 -18.21 18.12
CA ASP A 200 -2.98 -17.41 18.58
C ASP A 200 -2.59 -16.41 19.69
N SER A 201 -1.66 -16.79 20.57
CA SER A 201 -1.07 -15.88 21.56
C SER A 201 -0.20 -14.78 20.94
N CYS A 202 0.51 -15.07 19.84
CA CYS A 202 1.36 -14.09 19.13
C CYS A 202 0.56 -13.19 18.19
N MET A 203 -0.62 -13.60 17.74
CA MET A 203 -1.54 -12.73 17.01
C MET A 203 -1.95 -11.48 17.81
N ALA A 204 -1.84 -11.52 19.14
CA ALA A 204 -1.97 -10.35 20.01
C ALA A 204 -0.84 -9.29 19.83
N GLN A 205 0.29 -9.64 19.19
CA GLN A 205 1.41 -8.73 18.90
C GLN A 205 1.29 -8.03 17.54
N PHE A 206 0.52 -8.58 16.60
CA PHE A 206 0.16 -7.98 15.31
C PHE A 206 -1.33 -7.62 15.28
N TYR A 207 -1.83 -7.06 16.38
CA TYR A 207 -3.22 -6.63 16.46
C TYR A 207 -3.45 -5.49 15.46
N ILE A 208 -4.02 -5.84 14.32
CA ILE A 208 -4.73 -4.92 13.44
C ILE A 208 -6.20 -4.92 13.88
N SER A 209 -6.72 -3.74 14.19
CA SER A 209 -8.10 -3.58 14.64
C SER A 209 -9.11 -3.96 13.54
N GLU A 210 -10.35 -4.30 13.90
CA GLU A 210 -11.40 -4.54 12.91
C GLU A 210 -11.65 -3.30 12.02
N GLN A 211 -11.42 -2.12 12.58
CA GLN A 211 -11.47 -0.84 11.88
C GLN A 211 -10.40 -0.73 10.79
N GLU A 212 -9.14 -1.05 11.09
CA GLU A 212 -8.06 -1.05 10.11
C GLU A 212 -8.27 -2.15 9.05
N LYS A 213 -8.68 -3.36 9.45
CA LYS A 213 -9.05 -4.42 8.51
C LYS A 213 -10.14 -3.98 7.54
N MET A 214 -11.15 -3.26 8.04
CA MET A 214 -12.23 -2.72 7.22
C MET A 214 -11.70 -1.69 6.22
N VAL A 215 -10.83 -0.78 6.65
CA VAL A 215 -10.21 0.24 5.78
C VAL A 215 -9.41 -0.42 4.65
N ILE A 216 -8.60 -1.45 4.94
CA ILE A 216 -7.86 -2.19 3.91
C ILE A 216 -8.83 -2.86 2.91
N LYS A 217 -9.88 -3.52 3.41
CA LYS A 217 -10.90 -4.15 2.55
C LYS A 217 -11.62 -3.13 1.66
N MET A 218 -11.97 -1.96 2.19
CA MET A 218 -12.54 -0.87 1.40
C MET A 218 -11.57 -0.40 0.32
N LEU A 219 -10.29 -0.20 0.67
CA LEU A 219 -9.26 0.23 -0.27
C LEU A 219 -9.12 -0.72 -1.45
N TYR A 220 -9.13 -2.03 -1.19
CA TYR A 220 -8.99 -3.06 -2.22
C TYR A 220 -10.30 -3.51 -2.86
N SER A 221 -11.44 -2.96 -2.44
CA SER A 221 -12.72 -3.19 -3.11
C SER A 221 -12.64 -2.84 -4.61
N PRO A 222 -13.37 -3.56 -5.48
CA PRO A 222 -13.39 -3.27 -6.91
C PRO A 222 -13.87 -1.86 -7.25
N ALA A 223 -14.71 -1.25 -6.40
CA ALA A 223 -15.27 0.08 -6.59
C ALA A 223 -14.25 1.22 -6.33
N ILE A 224 -13.29 1.01 -5.43
CA ILE A 224 -12.22 1.99 -5.18
C ILE A 224 -11.10 1.79 -6.20
N LYS A 225 -10.78 2.85 -6.95
CA LYS A 225 -9.74 2.83 -8.00
C LYS A 225 -8.55 3.71 -7.62
N SER A 226 -7.37 3.28 -8.05
CA SER A 226 -6.15 4.10 -7.99
C SER A 226 -6.38 5.45 -8.66
N GLY A 227 -5.94 6.54 -8.02
CA GLY A 227 -6.11 7.91 -8.53
C GLY A 227 -7.41 8.62 -8.11
N LEU A 228 -8.37 7.93 -7.49
CA LEU A 228 -9.57 8.55 -6.90
C LEU A 228 -9.17 9.67 -5.93
N ARG A 229 -9.74 10.86 -6.10
CA ARG A 229 -9.48 12.03 -5.25
C ARG A 229 -10.33 11.99 -3.99
N LYS A 230 -9.75 12.42 -2.86
CA LYS A 230 -10.45 12.53 -1.58
C LYS A 230 -11.67 13.44 -1.68
N GLU A 231 -11.53 14.59 -2.34
CA GLU A 231 -12.64 15.54 -2.56
C GLU A 231 -13.83 14.89 -3.27
N GLU A 232 -13.57 14.13 -4.34
CA GLU A 232 -14.64 13.46 -5.11
C GLU A 232 -15.31 12.38 -4.27
N PHE A 233 -14.54 11.57 -3.54
CA PHE A 233 -15.07 10.61 -2.59
C PHE A 233 -15.98 11.28 -1.54
N MET A 234 -15.50 12.36 -0.90
CA MET A 234 -16.25 13.09 0.13
C MET A 234 -17.56 13.67 -0.43
N LYS A 235 -17.53 14.21 -1.65
CA LYS A 235 -18.69 14.77 -2.34
C LYS A 235 -19.74 13.71 -2.66
N GLN A 236 -19.33 12.58 -3.22
CA GLN A 236 -20.27 11.53 -3.62
C GLN A 236 -21.00 10.90 -2.43
N PHE A 237 -20.32 10.75 -1.30
CA PHE A 237 -20.90 10.22 -0.07
C PHE A 237 -21.50 11.30 0.85
N LYS A 238 -21.52 12.58 0.44
CA LYS A 238 -22.06 13.71 1.22
C LYS A 238 -21.45 13.78 2.64
N LEU A 239 -20.12 13.67 2.70
CA LEU A 239 -19.35 13.65 3.95
C LEU A 239 -18.80 15.02 4.35
N SER A 240 -18.81 15.98 3.42
CA SER A 240 -18.48 17.40 3.62
C SER A 240 -19.62 18.18 4.26
#